data_AF-W1YL51-F1
#
_entry.id   AF-W1YL51-F1
#
_cell.length_a   1.000
_cell.length_b   1.000
_cell.length_c   1.000
_cell.angle_alpha   90.00
_cell.angle_beta   90.00
_cell.angle_gamma   90.00
#
_symmetry.space_group_name_H-M   'P 1'
#
loop_
_entity.id
_entity.type
_entity.pdbx_description
1 polymer ?
#
loop_
_entity_poly.entity_id
_entity_poly.type
_entity_poly.pdbx_seq_one_letter_code
_entity_poly.pdbx_strand_id
1 'polypeptide(L)'
;TYTQWFKDDEGFDFLRSMEQSSCAIAIMAFDKATFDGDLKGSGLLITRNTDTPLTACTILNQKWPQTTPDDKIVLRVFIGKPGNDVVEHLNDKELSELAVKEIQRIM
;
A
#
# COMPACT_ATOMS: atom_id res chain seq x y z
N THR A 1 -26.79 5.90 7.68
CA THR A 1 -25.31 5.91 7.65
C THR A 1 -24.79 6.50 8.95
N TYR A 2 -23.56 6.17 9.36
CA TYR A 2 -22.96 6.74 10.58
C TYR A 2 -22.95 8.28 10.58
N THR A 3 -22.95 8.89 9.38
CA THR A 3 -23.05 10.34 9.16
C THR A 3 -24.37 11.00 9.64
N GLN A 4 -25.39 10.21 9.99
CA GLN A 4 -26.65 10.72 10.56
C GLN A 4 -26.65 10.71 12.10
N TRP A 5 -25.71 9.99 12.72
CA TRP A 5 -25.57 10.00 14.16
C TRP A 5 -24.96 11.32 14.60
N PHE A 6 -25.53 11.93 15.66
CA PHE A 6 -25.04 13.20 16.24
C PHE A 6 -25.03 14.38 15.25
N LYS A 7 -25.91 14.35 14.24
CA LYS A 7 -26.02 15.43 13.25
C LYS A 7 -26.39 16.78 13.86
N ASP A 8 -27.11 16.76 14.99
CA ASP A 8 -27.63 17.94 15.70
C ASP A 8 -26.73 18.33 16.91
N ASP A 9 -25.58 17.69 17.08
CA ASP A 9 -24.62 17.98 18.14
C ASP A 9 -23.41 18.72 17.57
N GLU A 10 -23.30 20.02 17.86
CA GLU A 10 -22.20 20.89 17.42
C GLU A 10 -20.82 20.38 17.90
N GLY A 11 -20.77 19.62 18.99
CA GLY A 11 -19.54 19.00 19.49
C GLY A 11 -18.92 17.99 18.52
N PHE A 12 -19.69 17.51 17.53
CA PHE A 12 -19.26 16.53 16.54
C PHE A 12 -19.00 17.15 15.15
N ASP A 13 -19.13 18.47 14.99
CA ASP A 13 -18.96 19.15 13.70
C ASP A 13 -17.56 18.94 13.11
N PHE A 14 -16.53 18.93 13.97
CA PHE A 14 -15.14 18.74 13.55
C PHE A 14 -14.86 17.38 12.89
N LEU A 15 -15.67 16.35 13.18
CA LEU A 15 -15.51 15.03 12.54
C LEU A 15 -15.90 15.08 11.07
N ARG A 16 -16.78 16.00 10.66
CA ARG A 16 -17.23 16.13 9.27
C ARG A 16 -16.19 16.80 8.37
N SER A 17 -15.29 17.57 8.96
CA SER A 17 -14.16 18.24 8.28
C SER A 17 -12.81 17.60 8.59
N MET A 18 -12.78 16.46 9.29
CA MET A 18 -11.53 15.77 9.61
C MET A 18 -10.87 15.27 8.32
N GLU A 19 -9.62 15.71 8.09
CA GLU A 19 -8.86 15.30 6.93
C GLU A 19 -8.61 13.78 6.95
N GLN A 20 -8.83 13.16 5.79
CA GLN A 20 -8.53 11.77 5.55
C GLN A 20 -7.51 11.69 4.43
N SER A 21 -6.58 10.74 4.53
CA SER A 21 -5.65 10.45 3.44
C SER A 21 -6.09 9.19 2.71
N SER A 22 -6.13 9.27 1.40
CA SER A 22 -6.37 8.13 0.52
C SER A 22 -5.16 7.19 0.51
N CYS A 23 -5.40 5.88 0.54
CA CYS A 23 -4.35 4.88 0.41
C CYS A 23 -4.82 3.69 -0.42
N ALA A 24 -3.90 3.05 -1.11
CA ALA A 24 -4.14 1.86 -1.91
C ALA A 24 -3.15 0.74 -1.54
N ILE A 25 -3.57 -0.49 -1.81
CA ILE A 25 -2.75 -1.67 -1.59
C ILE A 25 -2.73 -2.49 -2.87
N ALA A 26 -1.55 -2.63 -3.46
CA ALA A 26 -1.32 -3.57 -4.56
C ALA A 26 -0.78 -4.88 -3.99
N ILE A 27 -1.46 -5.99 -4.28
CA ILE A 27 -0.99 -7.34 -3.95
C ILE A 27 -0.52 -7.99 -5.24
N MET A 28 0.77 -8.33 -5.30
CA MET A 28 1.42 -8.84 -6.50
C MET A 28 2.04 -10.19 -6.21
N ALA A 29 1.78 -11.17 -7.06
CA ALA A 29 2.34 -12.52 -6.97
C ALA A 29 3.33 -12.74 -8.11
N PHE A 30 4.53 -13.21 -7.77
CA PHE A 30 5.61 -13.51 -8.69
C PHE A 30 5.99 -14.97 -8.60
N ASP A 31 6.49 -15.53 -9.71
CA ASP A 31 7.07 -16.87 -9.71
C ASP A 31 8.39 -16.86 -8.93
N LYS A 32 8.50 -17.73 -7.93
CA LYS A 32 9.71 -17.83 -7.10
C LYS A 32 10.94 -18.25 -7.92
N ALA A 33 10.73 -18.97 -9.02
CA ALA A 33 11.79 -19.43 -9.90
C ALA A 33 12.47 -18.30 -10.69
N THR A 34 11.80 -17.18 -10.91
CA THR A 34 12.29 -16.06 -11.72
C THR A 34 12.48 -14.77 -10.91
N PHE A 35 12.13 -14.79 -9.63
CA PHE A 35 12.28 -13.65 -8.73
C PHE A 35 13.74 -13.52 -8.26
N ASP A 36 14.42 -12.45 -8.66
CA ASP A 36 15.83 -12.19 -8.39
C ASP A 36 16.08 -11.12 -7.30
N GLY A 37 15.02 -10.54 -6.74
CA GLY A 37 15.10 -9.55 -5.66
C GLY A 37 15.55 -10.15 -4.31
N ASP A 38 16.35 -9.37 -3.56
CA ASP A 38 16.85 -9.79 -2.24
C ASP A 38 15.77 -9.67 -1.15
N LEU A 39 15.21 -10.81 -0.72
CA LEU A 39 14.15 -10.87 0.29
C LEU A 39 14.74 -10.90 1.71
N LYS A 40 15.19 -9.75 2.20
CA LYS A 40 15.67 -9.58 3.57
C LYS A 40 14.54 -9.25 4.55
N GLY A 41 14.14 -10.25 5.35
CA GLY A 41 13.15 -10.10 6.41
C GLY A 41 11.71 -9.96 5.91
N SER A 42 10.81 -9.55 6.79
CA SER A 42 9.36 -9.56 6.49
C SER A 42 8.87 -8.44 5.55
N GLY A 43 9.74 -7.51 5.14
CA GLY A 43 9.38 -6.36 4.31
C GLY A 43 10.28 -5.15 4.55
N LEU A 44 9.88 -4.01 3.97
CA LEU A 44 10.57 -2.73 4.07
C LEU A 44 9.59 -1.59 4.36
N LEU A 45 10.10 -0.56 5.02
CA LEU A 45 9.45 0.75 5.17
C LEU A 45 10.24 1.77 4.36
N ILE A 46 9.53 2.65 3.67
CA ILE A 46 10.14 3.67 2.82
C ILE A 46 10.18 4.98 3.60
N THR A 47 11.36 5.59 3.68
CA THR A 47 11.54 6.86 4.38
C THR A 47 10.81 8.00 3.64
N ARG A 48 10.34 8.99 4.39
CA ARG A 48 9.58 10.13 3.83
C ARG A 48 10.31 10.90 2.73
N ASN A 49 11.65 10.90 2.78
CA ASN A 49 12.50 11.65 1.86
C ASN A 49 12.74 10.91 0.52
N THR A 50 12.29 9.66 0.40
CA THR A 50 12.40 8.92 -0.85
C THR A 50 11.35 9.46 -1.84
N ASP A 51 11.80 9.81 -3.04
CA ASP A 51 10.93 10.24 -4.13
C ASP A 51 10.17 9.04 -4.71
N THR A 52 9.10 8.65 -4.02
CA THR A 52 8.20 7.56 -4.40
C THR A 52 6.85 7.74 -3.69
N PRO A 53 5.74 7.33 -4.32
CA PRO A 53 4.43 7.28 -3.67
C PRO A 53 4.26 6.07 -2.74
N LEU A 54 5.19 5.10 -2.76
CA LEU A 54 5.11 3.92 -1.91
C LEU A 54 5.51 4.26 -0.47
N THR A 55 4.86 3.62 0.49
CA THR A 55 5.14 3.81 1.93
C THR A 55 5.74 2.59 2.59
N ALA A 56 5.38 1.39 2.11
CA ALA A 56 5.88 0.13 2.63
C ALA A 56 5.68 -1.01 1.63
N CYS A 57 6.44 -2.09 1.81
CA CYS A 57 6.19 -3.37 1.17
C CYS A 57 6.32 -4.48 2.22
N THR A 58 5.33 -5.37 2.30
CA THR A 58 5.39 -6.59 3.10
C THR A 58 5.60 -7.80 2.20
N ILE A 59 6.53 -8.68 2.56
CA ILE A 59 6.77 -9.96 1.90
C ILE A 59 5.91 -11.01 2.63
N LEU A 60 4.76 -11.36 2.05
CA LEU A 60 3.74 -12.15 2.75
C LEU A 60 4.23 -13.54 3.14
N ASN A 61 4.92 -14.23 2.25
CA ASN A 61 5.41 -15.58 2.49
C ASN A 61 6.50 -15.65 3.58
N GLN A 62 7.22 -14.54 3.86
CA GLN A 62 8.14 -14.50 5.00
C GLN A 62 7.42 -14.22 6.32
N LYS A 63 6.35 -13.43 6.31
CA LYS A 63 5.60 -13.08 7.52
C LYS A 63 4.60 -14.16 7.92
N TRP A 64 3.89 -14.70 6.94
CA TRP A 64 2.82 -15.69 7.08
C TRP A 64 2.97 -16.77 5.99
N PRO A 65 3.89 -17.73 6.17
CA PRO A 65 4.19 -18.74 5.16
C PRO A 65 2.96 -19.47 4.61
N GLN A 66 1.95 -19.70 5.45
CA GLN A 66 0.71 -20.40 5.09
C GLN A 66 -0.23 -19.63 4.15
N THR A 67 0.01 -18.34 3.91
CA THR A 67 -0.88 -17.48 3.10
C THR A 67 -0.49 -17.43 1.62
N THR A 68 0.60 -18.08 1.24
CA THR A 68 1.18 -18.02 -0.10
C THR A 68 1.59 -19.42 -0.56
N PRO A 69 1.29 -19.83 -1.81
CA PRO A 69 1.81 -21.06 -2.38
C PRO A 69 3.35 -21.11 -2.37
N ASP A 70 3.94 -22.30 -2.20
CA ASP A 70 5.39 -22.47 -2.03
C ASP A 70 6.22 -22.02 -3.25
N ASP A 71 5.62 -22.02 -4.44
CA ASP A 71 6.20 -21.63 -5.73
C ASP A 71 6.04 -20.13 -6.04
N LYS A 72 5.43 -19.36 -5.14
CA LYS A 72 5.18 -17.91 -5.32
C LYS A 72 5.89 -17.06 -4.28
N ILE A 73 6.20 -15.83 -4.69
CA ILE A 73 6.52 -14.72 -3.80
C ILE A 73 5.37 -13.72 -3.90
N VAL A 74 4.80 -13.34 -2.75
CA VAL A 74 3.68 -12.38 -2.72
C VAL A 74 4.12 -11.12 -1.98
N LEU A 75 4.07 -9.99 -2.69
CA LEU A 75 4.36 -8.66 -2.17
C LEU A 75 3.07 -7.90 -1.95
N ARG A 76 2.92 -7.28 -0.78
CA ARG A 76 1.85 -6.34 -0.47
C ARG A 76 2.45 -4.94 -0.36
N VAL A 77 2.19 -4.12 -1.35
CA VAL A 77 2.73 -2.77 -1.51
C VAL A 77 1.69 -1.75 -1.09
N PHE A 78 2.09 -0.80 -0.25
CA PHE A 78 1.25 0.28 0.24
C PHE A 78 1.59 1.56 -0.52
N ILE A 79 0.56 2.20 -1.07
CA ILE A 79 0.66 3.38 -1.94
C ILE A 79 -0.17 4.52 -1.32
N GLY A 80 0.37 5.72 -1.37
CA GLY A 80 -0.29 6.92 -0.84
C GLY A 80 0.28 7.34 0.51
N LYS A 81 0.50 8.64 0.66
CA LYS A 81 1.00 9.30 1.87
C LYS A 81 0.37 10.69 1.97
N PRO A 82 0.28 11.31 3.16
CA PRO A 82 -0.23 12.66 3.29
C PRO A 82 0.48 13.63 2.33
N GLY A 83 -0.28 14.38 1.55
CA GLY A 83 0.23 15.29 0.51
C GLY A 83 0.59 14.61 -0.82
N ASN A 84 0.28 13.34 -1.00
CA ASN A 84 0.40 12.62 -2.28
C ASN A 84 -0.98 12.06 -2.68
N ASP A 85 -1.52 12.59 -3.76
CA ASP A 85 -2.87 12.32 -4.29
C ASP A 85 -2.86 11.26 -5.40
N VAL A 86 -1.78 10.49 -5.56
CA VAL A 86 -1.63 9.51 -6.65
C VAL A 86 -2.77 8.49 -6.69
N VAL A 87 -3.29 8.12 -5.51
CA VAL A 87 -4.36 7.14 -5.35
C VAL A 87 -5.71 7.68 -5.83
N GLU A 88 -5.88 9.00 -5.84
CA GLU A 88 -7.12 9.66 -6.25
C GLU A 88 -7.20 9.82 -7.78
N HIS A 89 -6.05 9.89 -8.45
CA HIS A 89 -5.96 10.15 -9.89
C HIS A 89 -5.70 8.91 -10.74
N LEU A 90 -5.13 7.85 -10.17
CA LEU A 90 -4.81 6.62 -10.89
C LEU A 90 -5.88 5.54 -10.70
N ASN A 91 -6.18 4.82 -11.76
CA ASN A 91 -7.02 3.62 -11.68
C ASN A 91 -6.23 2.37 -11.26
N ASP A 92 -6.93 1.27 -10.98
CA ASP A 92 -6.34 0.01 -10.52
C ASP A 92 -5.18 -0.52 -11.39
N LYS A 93 -5.29 -0.38 -12.71
CA LYS A 93 -4.25 -0.83 -13.64
C LYS A 93 -3.00 0.05 -13.51
N GLU A 94 -3.18 1.36 -13.49
CA GLU A 94 -2.09 2.33 -13.35
C GLU A 94 -1.40 2.21 -11.98
N LEU A 95 -2.17 1.99 -10.91
CA LEU A 95 -1.63 1.74 -9.56
C LEU A 95 -0.82 0.44 -9.50
N SER A 96 -1.28 -0.60 -10.19
CA SER A 96 -0.56 -1.88 -10.27
C SER A 96 0.76 -1.73 -11.04
N GLU A 97 0.74 -1.04 -12.18
CA GLU A 97 1.94 -0.75 -12.98
C GLU A 97 2.94 0.12 -12.20
N LEU A 98 2.45 1.14 -11.48
CA LEU A 98 3.24 1.97 -10.58
C LEU A 98 3.90 1.13 -9.48
N ALA A 99 3.15 0.24 -8.83
CA ALA A 99 3.67 -0.62 -7.77
C ALA A 99 4.80 -1.52 -8.27
N VAL A 100 4.64 -2.16 -9.44
CA VAL A 100 5.68 -3.00 -10.04
C VAL A 100 6.92 -2.16 -10.35
N LYS A 101 6.74 -1.02 -11.03
CA LYS A 101 7.84 -0.12 -11.42
C LYS A 101 8.66 0.36 -10.22
N GLU A 102 7.99 0.78 -9.15
CA GLU A 102 8.66 1.30 -7.97
C GLU A 102 9.33 0.20 -7.14
N ILE A 103 8.72 -0.99 -7.06
CA ILE A 103 9.37 -2.14 -6.41
C ILE A 103 10.63 -2.56 -7.17
N GLN A 104 10.59 -2.64 -8.51
CA GLN A 104 11.76 -2.92 -9.34
C GLN A 104 12.89 -1.90 -9.19
N ARG A 105 12.58 -0.66 -8.78
CA ARG A 105 13.58 0.38 -8.52
C ARG A 105 14.20 0.24 -7.12
N ILE A 106 13.45 -0.29 -6.16
CA ILE A 106 13.82 -0.34 -4.74
C ILE A 106 14.49 -1.67 -4.36
N MET A 107 14.05 -2.77 -4.96
CA MET A 107 14.53 -4.14 -4.72
C MET A 107 15.42 -4.62 -5.86
#